data_AF-A0A543NLV9-F1
#
_entry.id   AF-A0A543NLV9-F1
#
_cell.length_a   1.000
_cell.length_b   1.000
_cell.length_c   1.000
_cell.angle_alpha   90.00
_cell.angle_beta   90.00
_cell.angle_gamma   90.00
#
_symmetry.space_group_name_H-M   'P 1'
#
loop_
_entity.id
_entity.type
_entity.pdbx_description
1 polymer ?
#
loop_
_entity_poly.entity_id
_entity_poly.type
_entity_poly.pdbx_seq_one_letter_code
_entity_poly.pdbx_strand_id
1 'polypeptide(L)'
;MAVPGQHWPPPPPHLWPRVDEFGGRGRSRDHTPAAGELRGQVREAGMRGGFVLVPSGPGSADARAVFEALRAELPDWPVLAPHGGADLTAAPADPDTPYVLWLGDVTGRLGSEGVEPATVGRLLRAGAVVAATLDTAEYGQHRHDLETSPAPHLLPPRRVLGMLLLTMARTVVPEPRPDDAGPGTAAGEAREESPVPAHDAGDSGDGLPLVAWRAALDNAATPEERFLVGRMAHRAGRGDLAESAWQQPAMQGEPRSLTALGNLLTRQGRAGEAEALFTSLARRGFPQAERELHRLRGQRGSHTRRE
;
A
#
# COMPACT_ATOMS: atom_id res chain seq x y z
N MET A 1 21.02 -19.18 23.93
CA MET A 1 20.41 -19.29 22.59
C MET A 1 19.18 -18.41 22.58
N ALA A 2 19.23 -17.26 21.88
CA ALA A 2 18.09 -16.36 21.72
C ALA A 2 17.44 -16.62 20.34
N VAL A 3 16.12 -16.60 20.32
CA VAL A 3 15.22 -16.97 19.21
C VAL A 3 14.98 -15.74 18.30
N PRO A 4 14.70 -15.88 16.99
CA PRO A 4 14.45 -14.75 16.08
C PRO A 4 13.14 -14.02 16.45
N GLY A 5 13.12 -12.68 16.29
CA GLY A 5 11.98 -11.82 16.66
C GLY A 5 12.23 -11.08 17.98
N GLN A 6 13.17 -10.14 17.98
CA GLN A 6 13.57 -9.42 19.18
C GLN A 6 12.39 -8.66 19.78
N HIS A 7 11.94 -9.12 20.96
CA HIS A 7 10.90 -8.50 21.75
C HIS A 7 11.23 -7.04 22.02
N TRP A 8 10.49 -6.14 21.38
CA TRP A 8 10.61 -4.69 21.57
C TRP A 8 9.43 -4.20 22.42
N PRO A 9 9.59 -4.08 23.75
CA PRO A 9 8.58 -3.45 24.58
C PRO A 9 8.62 -1.93 24.33
N PRO A 10 7.57 -1.31 23.78
CA PRO A 10 7.56 0.13 23.61
C PRO A 10 7.65 0.83 24.98
N PRO A 11 8.35 1.97 25.08
CA PRO A 11 8.33 2.76 26.31
C PRO A 11 6.88 3.16 26.66
N PRO A 12 6.54 3.36 27.94
CA PRO A 12 5.20 3.76 28.31
C PRO A 12 4.81 5.11 27.68
N PRO A 13 3.54 5.34 27.30
CA PRO A 13 3.13 6.50 26.49
C PRO A 13 3.50 7.88 27.05
N HIS A 14 3.57 8.02 28.38
CA HIS A 14 3.94 9.29 29.02
C HIS A 14 5.42 9.69 28.81
N LEU A 15 6.26 8.78 28.31
CA LEU A 15 7.66 9.05 27.97
C LEU A 15 7.87 9.40 26.50
N TRP A 16 6.82 9.39 25.68
CA TRP A 16 6.95 9.69 24.26
C TRP A 16 7.08 11.20 24.05
N PRO A 17 8.11 11.66 23.31
CA PRO A 17 8.25 13.07 22.99
C PRO A 17 7.12 13.53 22.07
N ARG A 18 6.85 14.84 22.07
CA ARG A 18 5.94 15.46 21.09
C ARG A 18 6.65 15.61 19.75
N VAL A 19 5.91 15.68 18.64
CA VAL A 19 6.51 15.89 17.30
C VAL A 19 7.37 17.15 17.26
N ASP A 20 6.98 18.22 17.95
CA ASP A 20 7.77 19.45 18.04
C ASP A 20 9.12 19.28 18.76
N GLU A 21 9.18 18.34 19.70
CA GLU A 21 10.36 18.00 20.49
C GLU A 21 11.24 16.96 19.76
N PHE A 22 10.61 16.16 18.90
CA PHE A 22 11.24 15.10 18.13
C PHE A 22 11.94 15.66 16.87
N GLY A 23 13.18 15.23 16.62
CA GLY A 23 13.90 15.51 15.37
C GLY A 23 14.29 16.98 15.16
N GLY A 24 15.27 17.47 15.94
CA GLY A 24 16.20 18.59 15.65
C GLY A 24 15.62 19.88 15.02
N ARG A 25 15.81 21.03 15.67
CA ARG A 25 15.46 22.35 15.10
C ARG A 25 16.33 22.64 13.87
N GLY A 26 15.73 22.58 12.69
CA GLY A 26 16.35 22.96 11.41
C GLY A 26 15.24 23.48 10.50
N ARG A 27 15.18 24.79 10.26
CA ARG A 27 14.13 25.37 9.44
C ARG A 27 14.53 25.21 7.97
N SER A 28 13.91 24.30 7.21
CA SER A 28 13.81 24.51 5.77
C SER A 28 12.58 25.37 5.49
N ARG A 29 12.75 26.46 4.73
CA ARG A 29 11.69 27.42 4.38
C ARG A 29 11.23 27.28 2.94
N ASP A 30 11.62 26.20 2.27
CA ASP A 30 11.27 26.01 0.87
C ASP A 30 9.86 25.44 0.76
N HIS A 31 8.93 26.31 0.38
CA HIS A 31 7.53 25.95 0.11
C HIS A 31 7.46 25.32 -1.28
N THR A 32 7.86 24.06 -1.38
CA THR A 32 7.66 23.28 -2.61
C THR A 32 6.22 22.77 -2.69
N PRO A 33 5.64 22.57 -3.89
CA PRO A 33 4.33 21.93 -4.05
C PRO A 33 4.25 20.57 -3.35
N ALA A 34 5.34 19.79 -3.41
CA ALA A 34 5.48 18.52 -2.70
C ALA A 34 5.36 18.68 -1.17
N ALA A 35 5.83 19.78 -0.59
CA ALA A 35 5.65 20.07 0.84
C ALA A 35 4.18 20.37 1.18
N GLY A 36 3.43 21.01 0.28
CA GLY A 36 1.99 21.26 0.44
C GLY A 36 1.17 19.97 0.36
N GLU A 37 1.47 19.11 -0.62
CA GLU A 37 0.83 17.79 -0.75
C GLU A 37 1.13 16.90 0.45
N LEU A 38 2.38 16.84 0.89
CA LEU A 38 2.78 16.05 2.06
C LEU A 38 2.08 16.52 3.33
N ARG A 39 1.94 17.83 3.54
CA ARG A 39 1.13 18.38 4.64
C ARG A 39 -0.33 17.98 4.53
N GLY A 40 -0.92 18.06 3.34
CA GLY A 40 -2.29 17.60 3.10
C GLY A 40 -2.49 16.13 3.48
N GLN A 41 -1.55 15.25 3.09
CA GLN A 41 -1.59 13.82 3.42
C GLN A 41 -1.43 13.57 4.92
N VAL A 42 -0.48 14.25 5.59
CA VAL A 42 -0.32 14.14 7.05
C VAL A 42 -1.57 14.62 7.79
N ARG A 43 -2.17 15.72 7.33
CA ARG A 43 -3.41 16.25 7.92
C ARG A 43 -4.57 15.26 7.76
N GLU A 44 -4.72 14.63 6.59
CA GLU A 44 -5.73 13.58 6.37
C GLU A 44 -5.48 12.38 7.29
N ALA A 45 -4.22 11.93 7.39
CA ALA A 45 -3.83 10.85 8.28
C ALA A 45 -4.13 11.17 9.75
N GLY A 46 -3.91 12.41 10.18
CA GLY A 46 -4.23 12.86 11.54
C GLY A 46 -5.72 12.80 11.91
N MET A 47 -6.64 12.72 10.94
CA MET A 47 -8.07 12.64 11.22
C MET A 47 -8.57 11.21 11.49
N ARG A 48 -7.92 10.19 10.90
CA ARG A 48 -8.44 8.80 10.88
C ARG A 48 -7.37 7.71 11.06
N GLY A 49 -6.12 8.10 11.27
CA GLY A 49 -4.97 7.23 11.04
C GLY A 49 -4.62 7.15 9.55
N GLY A 50 -3.35 6.90 9.25
CA GLY A 50 -2.89 6.78 7.87
C GLY A 50 -1.42 6.41 7.77
N PHE A 51 -1.03 5.82 6.64
CA PHE A 51 0.36 5.49 6.34
C PHE A 51 0.91 6.49 5.33
N VAL A 52 1.84 7.32 5.75
CA VAL A 52 2.56 8.28 4.91
C VAL A 52 3.92 7.70 4.57
N LEU A 53 4.16 7.48 3.27
CA LEU A 53 5.39 6.88 2.76
C LEU A 53 5.99 7.82 1.71
N VAL A 54 7.21 8.28 1.93
CA VAL A 54 7.91 9.14 0.96
C VAL A 54 9.05 8.37 0.30
N PRO A 55 8.99 8.13 -1.02
CA PRO A 55 10.15 7.66 -1.77
C PRO A 55 11.28 8.67 -1.65
N SER A 56 12.43 8.22 -1.19
CA SER A 56 13.61 9.04 -0.94
C SER A 56 14.74 8.70 -1.90
N GLY A 57 15.48 9.73 -2.32
CA GLY A 57 16.76 9.56 -3.00
C GLY A 57 17.87 9.24 -1.99
N PRO A 58 19.09 8.92 -2.46
CA PRO A 58 20.25 8.83 -1.56
C PRO A 58 20.54 10.20 -0.89
N GLY A 59 20.11 10.37 0.35
CA GLY A 59 20.34 11.58 1.15
C GLY A 59 19.17 11.97 2.07
N SER A 60 19.45 12.43 3.28
CA SER A 60 18.48 12.62 4.40
C SER A 60 17.36 13.67 4.22
N ALA A 61 17.24 14.32 3.05
CA ALA A 61 16.34 15.46 2.85
C ALA A 61 14.85 15.07 2.91
N ASP A 62 14.50 13.86 2.46
CA ASP A 62 13.11 13.41 2.41
C ASP A 62 12.56 13.03 3.78
N ALA A 63 13.40 12.42 4.63
CA ALA A 63 13.06 12.21 6.03
C ALA A 63 12.79 13.54 6.75
N ARG A 64 13.53 14.60 6.39
CA ARG A 64 13.30 15.93 6.94
C ARG A 64 11.95 16.51 6.50
N ALA A 65 11.60 16.36 5.22
CA ALA A 65 10.32 16.84 4.69
C ALA A 65 9.13 16.21 5.42
N VAL A 66 9.15 14.90 5.69
CA VAL A 66 8.11 14.23 6.46
C VAL A 66 8.01 14.79 7.88
N PHE A 67 9.15 15.00 8.56
CA PHE A 67 9.14 15.62 9.89
C PHE A 67 8.58 17.03 9.90
N GLU A 68 8.90 17.83 8.89
CA GLU A 68 8.39 19.20 8.80
C GLU A 68 6.87 19.22 8.54
N ALA A 69 6.35 18.27 7.77
CA ALA A 69 4.91 18.10 7.60
C ALA A 69 4.23 17.62 8.88
N LEU A 70 4.80 16.62 9.57
CA LEU A 70 4.32 16.17 10.89
C LEU A 70 4.30 17.31 11.89
N ARG A 71 5.36 18.12 11.94
CA ARG A 71 5.45 19.26 12.86
C ARG A 71 4.43 20.36 12.55
N ALA A 72 4.14 20.58 11.27
CA ALA A 72 3.16 21.59 10.86
C ALA A 72 1.73 21.18 11.22
N GLU A 73 1.38 19.91 11.08
CA GLU A 73 -0.01 19.43 11.18
C GLU A 73 -0.34 18.72 12.49
N LEU A 74 0.65 18.07 13.12
CA LEU A 74 0.50 17.24 14.33
C LEU A 74 1.55 17.58 15.43
N PRO A 75 1.81 18.87 15.76
CA PRO A 75 2.92 19.28 16.64
C PRO A 75 2.86 18.65 18.04
N ASP A 76 1.66 18.53 18.61
CA ASP A 76 1.42 18.04 19.96
C ASP A 76 1.22 16.52 20.03
N TRP A 77 1.33 15.80 18.90
CA TRP A 77 1.12 14.36 18.89
C TRP A 77 2.34 13.65 19.51
N PRO A 78 2.11 12.61 20.34
CA PRO A 78 3.20 11.75 20.80
C PRO A 78 3.89 11.04 19.63
N VAL A 79 5.21 10.83 19.73
CA VAL A 79 5.98 10.10 18.72
C VAL A 79 6.61 8.85 19.33
N LEU A 80 6.32 7.70 18.71
CA LEU A 80 6.96 6.43 18.98
C LEU A 80 7.90 6.07 17.82
N ALA A 81 9.18 5.90 18.11
CA ALA A 81 10.21 5.61 17.11
C ALA A 81 10.90 4.26 17.41
N PRO A 82 10.39 3.13 16.88
CA PRO A 82 11.07 1.84 17.00
C PRO A 82 12.45 1.83 16.36
N HIS A 83 13.36 1.00 16.89
CA HIS A 83 14.60 0.69 16.19
C HIS A 83 14.33 -0.24 14.99
N GLY A 84 15.28 -0.32 14.05
CA GLY A 84 15.22 -1.30 12.96
C GLY A 84 15.05 -2.72 13.51
N GLY A 85 14.18 -3.52 12.89
CA GLY A 85 13.88 -4.89 13.32
C GLY A 85 12.98 -5.02 14.55
N ALA A 86 12.42 -3.93 15.08
CA ALA A 86 11.47 -3.98 16.19
C ALA A 86 10.17 -4.69 15.78
N ASP A 87 9.67 -5.57 16.65
CA ASP A 87 8.37 -6.21 16.47
C ASP A 87 7.22 -5.20 16.68
N LEU A 88 6.70 -4.66 15.58
CA LEU A 88 5.61 -3.68 15.59
C LEU A 88 4.27 -4.26 16.08
N THR A 89 4.15 -5.58 16.28
CA THR A 89 2.94 -6.15 16.89
C THR A 89 2.77 -5.71 18.35
N ALA A 90 3.88 -5.39 19.03
CA ALA A 90 3.90 -4.86 20.39
C ALA A 90 3.49 -3.38 20.47
N ALA A 91 3.44 -2.65 19.34
CA ALA A 91 3.01 -1.26 19.33
C ALA A 91 1.54 -1.14 19.77
N PRO A 92 1.18 -0.18 20.64
CA PRO A 92 -0.18 -0.04 21.15
C PRO A 92 -1.16 0.35 20.04
N ALA A 93 -2.35 -0.22 20.09
CA ALA A 93 -3.45 0.08 19.18
C ALA A 93 -4.68 0.45 20.01
N ASP A 94 -4.69 1.69 20.48
CA ASP A 94 -5.77 2.27 21.25
C ASP A 94 -6.33 3.50 20.51
N PRO A 95 -7.60 3.46 20.04
CA PRO A 95 -8.24 4.60 19.38
C PRO A 95 -8.25 5.90 20.19
N ASP A 96 -8.21 5.81 21.53
CA ASP A 96 -8.22 6.97 22.41
C ASP A 96 -6.83 7.60 22.61
N THR A 97 -5.77 6.91 22.15
CA THR A 97 -4.38 7.34 22.29
C THR A 97 -3.69 7.44 20.92
N PRO A 98 -4.11 8.36 20.03
CA PRO A 98 -3.48 8.51 18.73
C PRO A 98 -2.03 9.03 18.85
N TYR A 99 -1.15 8.52 17.99
CA TYR A 99 0.26 8.85 18.01
C TYR A 99 0.88 8.71 16.61
N VAL A 100 2.08 9.28 16.44
CA VAL A 100 2.91 9.11 15.24
C VAL A 100 3.87 7.95 15.46
N LEU A 101 3.79 6.92 14.62
CA LEU A 101 4.81 5.87 14.55
C LEU A 101 5.85 6.25 13.49
N TRP A 102 7.02 6.70 13.92
CA TRP A 102 8.13 7.03 13.02
C TRP A 102 8.99 5.80 12.75
N LEU A 103 8.87 5.21 11.56
CA LEU A 103 9.65 4.03 11.17
C LEU A 103 11.02 4.36 10.56
N GLY A 104 11.24 5.63 10.20
CA GLY A 104 12.43 6.05 9.46
C GLY A 104 12.52 5.39 8.08
N ASP A 105 13.74 5.01 7.69
CA ASP A 105 14.01 4.33 6.42
C ASP A 105 13.64 2.84 6.49
N VAL A 106 12.59 2.45 5.77
CA VAL A 106 12.08 1.06 5.70
C VAL A 106 12.62 0.26 4.51
N THR A 107 13.65 0.75 3.82
CA THR A 107 14.32 0.03 2.71
C THR A 107 14.77 -1.36 3.16
N GLY A 108 14.41 -2.38 2.39
CA GLY A 108 14.66 -3.79 2.68
C GLY A 108 13.81 -4.40 3.80
N ARG A 109 12.97 -3.60 4.49
CA ARG A 109 12.12 -4.03 5.62
C ARG A 109 10.63 -4.12 5.27
N LEU A 110 10.22 -3.67 4.08
CA LEU A 110 8.82 -3.78 3.67
C LEU A 110 8.38 -5.24 3.51
N GLY A 111 7.30 -5.60 4.19
CA GLY A 111 6.78 -6.96 4.18
C GLY A 111 7.62 -7.96 4.98
N SER A 112 8.50 -7.48 5.87
CA SER A 112 9.28 -8.26 6.82
C SER A 112 9.40 -7.52 8.16
N GLU A 113 9.92 -8.19 9.19
CA GLU A 113 10.35 -7.57 10.46
C GLU A 113 9.30 -6.62 11.09
N GLY A 114 8.03 -7.04 11.12
CA GLY A 114 6.93 -6.29 11.74
C GLY A 114 6.29 -5.22 10.86
N VAL A 115 6.93 -4.80 9.75
CA VAL A 115 6.33 -3.89 8.76
C VAL A 115 5.51 -4.73 7.77
N GLU A 116 4.38 -5.24 8.25
CA GLU A 116 3.44 -6.07 7.49
C GLU A 116 2.07 -5.40 7.35
N PRO A 117 1.30 -5.70 6.28
CA PRO A 117 -0.03 -5.12 6.07
C PRO A 117 -0.97 -5.28 7.28
N ALA A 118 -0.99 -6.46 7.90
CA ALA A 118 -1.88 -6.74 9.03
C ALA A 118 -1.53 -5.87 10.26
N THR A 119 -0.24 -5.76 10.56
CA THR A 119 0.28 -4.98 11.69
C THR A 119 0.08 -3.49 11.45
N VAL A 120 0.45 -2.98 10.28
CA VAL A 120 0.23 -1.57 9.92
C VAL A 120 -1.26 -1.27 9.94
N GLY A 121 -2.11 -2.08 9.30
CA GLY A 121 -3.55 -1.86 9.24
C GLY A 121 -4.24 -1.88 10.61
N ARG A 122 -3.72 -2.65 11.57
CA ARG A 122 -4.17 -2.59 12.98
C ARG A 122 -3.91 -1.23 13.61
N LEU A 123 -2.72 -0.67 13.38
CA LEU A 123 -2.32 0.64 13.92
C LEU A 123 -3.11 1.77 13.25
N LEU A 124 -3.29 1.71 11.92
CA LEU A 124 -4.08 2.71 11.19
C LEU A 124 -5.52 2.76 11.69
N ARG A 125 -6.16 1.60 11.91
CA ARG A 125 -7.52 1.54 12.48
C ARG A 125 -7.62 2.08 13.90
N ALA A 126 -6.52 2.07 14.66
CA ALA A 126 -6.45 2.70 15.97
C ALA A 126 -6.13 4.19 15.92
N GLY A 127 -6.13 4.82 14.73
CA GLY A 127 -5.87 6.25 14.57
C GLY A 127 -4.40 6.64 14.57
N ALA A 128 -3.46 5.67 14.53
CA ALA A 128 -2.04 5.98 14.44
C ALA A 128 -1.67 6.51 13.05
N VAL A 129 -0.76 7.49 13.02
CA VAL A 129 -0.11 7.96 11.80
C VAL A 129 1.23 7.26 11.67
N VAL A 130 1.35 6.34 10.71
CA VAL A 130 2.62 5.67 10.41
C VAL A 130 3.36 6.51 9.38
N ALA A 131 4.61 6.89 9.68
CA ALA A 131 5.44 7.71 8.80
C ALA A 131 6.76 7.00 8.50
N ALA A 132 7.11 6.90 7.22
CA ALA A 132 8.32 6.22 6.77
C ALA A 132 8.89 6.83 5.48
N THR A 133 10.17 6.55 5.23
CA THR A 133 10.83 6.79 3.93
C THR A 133 11.26 5.46 3.31
N LEU A 134 11.31 5.40 1.99
CA LEU A 134 11.69 4.19 1.24
C LEU A 134 12.58 4.58 0.06
N ASP A 135 13.64 3.83 -0.22
CA ASP A 135 14.44 4.04 -1.43
C ASP A 135 13.54 4.09 -2.69
N THR A 136 13.77 5.11 -3.52
CA THR A 136 13.04 5.34 -4.77
C THR A 136 13.15 4.15 -5.72
N ALA A 137 14.31 3.46 -5.75
CA ALA A 137 14.47 2.27 -6.58
C ALA A 137 13.61 1.10 -6.07
N GLU A 138 13.61 0.85 -4.77
CA GLU A 138 12.75 -0.20 -4.16
C GLU A 138 11.26 0.14 -4.30
N TYR A 139 10.87 1.40 -4.07
CA TYR A 139 9.52 1.88 -4.34
C TYR A 139 9.10 1.61 -5.79
N GLY A 140 9.94 2.03 -6.74
CA GLY A 140 9.69 1.85 -8.17
C GLY A 140 9.52 0.38 -8.55
N GLN A 141 10.34 -0.51 -7.99
CA GLN A 141 10.22 -1.96 -8.20
C GLN A 141 8.88 -2.50 -7.69
N HIS A 142 8.49 -2.18 -6.46
CA HIS A 142 7.21 -2.62 -5.92
C HIS A 142 6.02 -2.06 -6.71
N ARG A 143 6.10 -0.79 -7.15
CA ARG A 143 5.06 -0.16 -7.97
C ARG A 143 4.94 -0.83 -9.33
N HIS A 144 6.09 -1.10 -9.97
CA HIS A 144 6.15 -1.81 -11.23
C HIS A 144 5.51 -3.20 -11.10
N ASP A 145 5.92 -3.98 -10.10
CA ASP A 145 5.39 -5.33 -9.87
C ASP A 145 3.88 -5.30 -9.62
N LEU A 146 3.38 -4.34 -8.84
CA LEU A 146 1.95 -4.15 -8.56
C LEU A 146 1.15 -3.91 -9.86
N GLU A 147 1.76 -3.21 -10.82
CA GLU A 147 1.14 -2.88 -12.09
C GLU A 147 1.25 -4.02 -13.12
N THR A 148 2.42 -4.65 -13.22
CA THR A 148 2.77 -5.53 -14.34
C THR A 148 2.78 -7.01 -13.98
N SER A 149 3.03 -7.39 -12.72
CA SER A 149 3.33 -8.79 -12.35
C SER A 149 2.18 -9.74 -12.68
N PRO A 150 2.35 -10.69 -13.62
CA PRO A 150 1.26 -11.58 -14.04
C PRO A 150 0.88 -12.61 -12.97
N ALA A 151 1.77 -12.90 -12.02
CA ALA A 151 1.63 -13.99 -11.06
C ALA A 151 2.30 -13.67 -9.70
N PRO A 152 1.60 -12.97 -8.77
CA PRO A 152 2.12 -12.64 -7.45
C PRO A 152 2.53 -13.85 -6.62
N HIS A 153 1.92 -15.01 -6.84
CA HIS A 153 2.25 -16.26 -6.16
C HIS A 153 3.63 -16.82 -6.53
N LEU A 154 4.26 -16.32 -7.60
CA LEU A 154 5.64 -16.66 -7.98
C LEU A 154 6.67 -15.72 -7.33
N LEU A 155 6.23 -14.63 -6.70
CA LEU A 155 7.11 -13.72 -6.00
C LEU A 155 7.30 -14.19 -4.55
N PRO A 156 8.48 -13.92 -3.94
CA PRO A 156 8.68 -14.17 -2.52
C PRO A 156 7.58 -13.48 -1.67
N PRO A 157 7.07 -14.11 -0.60
CA PRO A 157 6.00 -13.54 0.23
C PRO A 157 6.24 -12.08 0.65
N ARG A 158 7.48 -11.75 1.07
CA ARG A 158 7.89 -10.38 1.41
C ARG A 158 7.62 -9.36 0.30
N ARG A 159 7.84 -9.74 -0.97
CA ARG A 159 7.61 -8.86 -2.12
C ARG A 159 6.13 -8.54 -2.27
N VAL A 160 5.26 -9.53 -2.08
CA VAL A 160 3.82 -9.33 -2.17
C VAL A 160 3.27 -8.57 -0.96
N LEU A 161 3.79 -8.81 0.24
CA LEU A 161 3.45 -8.03 1.43
C LEU A 161 3.86 -6.55 1.28
N GLY A 162 5.04 -6.28 0.70
CA GLY A 162 5.46 -4.94 0.33
C GLY A 162 4.51 -4.28 -0.67
N MET A 163 4.12 -4.98 -1.74
CA MET A 163 3.12 -4.49 -2.70
C MET A 163 1.77 -4.17 -2.02
N LEU A 164 1.31 -5.01 -1.10
CA LEU A 164 0.09 -4.76 -0.33
C LEU A 164 0.22 -3.52 0.57
N LEU A 165 1.35 -3.33 1.24
CA LEU A 165 1.61 -2.12 2.02
C LEU A 165 1.59 -0.85 1.18
N LEU A 166 2.12 -0.90 -0.04
CA LEU A 166 2.06 0.25 -0.96
C LEU A 166 0.62 0.63 -1.31
N THR A 167 -0.33 -0.32 -1.35
CA THR A 167 -1.76 0.00 -1.57
C THR A 167 -2.43 0.64 -0.36
N MET A 168 -1.79 0.61 0.81
CA MET A 168 -2.27 1.25 2.05
C MET A 168 -1.61 2.61 2.28
N ALA A 169 -0.52 2.91 1.56
CA ALA A 169 0.28 4.09 1.77
C ALA A 169 -0.19 5.26 0.90
N ARG A 170 -0.23 6.46 1.49
CA ARG A 170 -0.23 7.72 0.76
C ARG A 170 1.20 8.07 0.41
N THR A 171 1.49 8.11 -0.90
CA THR A 171 2.83 8.35 -1.42
C THR A 171 2.90 9.73 -2.06
N VAL A 172 3.78 10.60 -1.56
CA VAL A 172 4.21 11.81 -2.29
C VAL A 172 5.52 11.46 -2.97
N VAL A 173 5.51 11.36 -4.29
CA VAL A 173 6.76 11.31 -5.05
C VAL A 173 7.26 12.74 -5.14
N PRO A 174 8.38 13.13 -4.49
CA PRO A 174 8.94 14.45 -4.72
C PRO A 174 9.26 14.56 -6.21
N GLU A 175 8.87 15.67 -6.85
CA GLU A 175 9.25 15.88 -8.25
C GLU A 175 10.78 15.78 -8.38
N PRO A 176 11.29 15.07 -9.40
CA PRO A 176 12.72 14.96 -9.60
C PRO A 176 13.30 16.37 -9.73
N ARG A 177 14.30 16.71 -8.90
CA ARG A 177 14.99 17.99 -9.06
C ARG A 177 15.62 18.00 -10.46
N PRO A 178 15.61 19.13 -11.17
CA PRO A 178 16.22 19.22 -12.51
C PRO A 178 17.71 18.83 -12.52
N ASP A 179 18.39 18.85 -11.37
CA ASP A 179 19.78 18.43 -11.20
C ASP A 179 19.97 16.90 -11.04
N ASP A 180 18.90 16.14 -10.76
CA ASP A 180 18.93 14.67 -10.66
C ASP A 180 18.81 14.00 -12.04
N ALA A 181 18.64 14.78 -13.11
CA ALA A 181 18.79 14.35 -14.49
C ALA A 181 20.29 14.17 -14.82
N GLY A 182 20.92 13.19 -14.18
CA GLY A 182 22.21 12.68 -14.62
C GLY A 182 22.15 12.23 -16.09
N PRO A 183 23.24 12.34 -16.86
CA PRO A 183 23.25 11.90 -18.24
C PRO A 183 22.92 10.40 -18.28
N GLY A 184 21.98 10.04 -19.15
CA GLY A 184 21.32 8.73 -19.17
C GLY A 184 22.26 7.55 -18.89
N THR A 185 21.90 6.76 -17.89
CA THR A 185 22.54 5.46 -17.63
C THR A 185 21.99 4.43 -18.62
N ALA A 186 22.65 4.39 -19.78
CA ALA A 186 22.78 3.17 -20.54
C ALA A 186 23.65 2.17 -19.78
N ALA A 187 23.33 0.89 -19.97
CA ALA A 187 24.11 -0.30 -19.64
C ALA A 187 24.25 -0.68 -18.17
N GLY A 188 23.71 -1.86 -17.86
CA GLY A 188 23.79 -2.51 -16.57
C GLY A 188 25.22 -2.73 -16.09
N GLU A 189 25.42 -2.46 -14.82
CA GLU A 189 26.31 -3.25 -14.00
C GLU A 189 25.42 -3.92 -12.95
N ALA A 190 25.19 -5.21 -13.17
CA ALA A 190 24.64 -6.09 -12.16
C ALA A 190 25.59 -6.04 -10.96
N ARG A 191 25.22 -5.27 -9.93
CA ARG A 191 25.80 -5.46 -8.61
C ARG A 191 25.42 -6.87 -8.19
N GLU A 192 26.41 -7.74 -8.09
CA GLU A 192 26.28 -9.06 -7.51
C GLU A 192 25.67 -8.90 -6.11
N GLU A 193 24.36 -9.17 -6.02
CA GLU A 193 23.66 -9.34 -4.77
C GLU A 193 24.35 -10.49 -4.03
N SER A 194 25.14 -10.17 -3.00
CA SER A 194 25.58 -11.18 -2.04
C SER A 194 24.34 -11.87 -1.47
N PRO A 195 24.28 -13.21 -1.46
CA PRO A 195 23.12 -13.93 -0.98
C PRO A 195 22.96 -13.66 0.51
N VAL A 196 21.95 -12.86 0.87
CA VAL A 196 21.51 -12.66 2.25
C VAL A 196 21.06 -14.02 2.78
N PRO A 197 21.57 -14.50 3.93
CA PRO A 197 21.24 -15.83 4.42
C PRO A 197 19.73 -15.94 4.61
N ALA A 198 19.16 -16.95 3.96
CA ALA A 198 17.78 -17.35 4.17
C ALA A 198 17.63 -17.74 5.64
N HIS A 199 17.09 -16.83 6.45
CA HIS A 199 16.49 -17.25 7.71
C HIS A 199 15.24 -18.05 7.34
N ASP A 200 15.30 -19.31 7.73
CA ASP A 200 14.25 -20.32 7.68
C ASP A 200 12.99 -19.78 8.36
N ALA A 201 12.17 -19.03 7.61
CA ALA A 201 10.79 -18.80 7.94
C ALA A 201 10.08 -20.12 7.63
N GLY A 202 10.00 -20.95 8.67
CA GLY A 202 9.45 -22.29 8.61
C GLY A 202 8.13 -22.36 7.83
N ASP A 203 8.07 -23.38 6.97
CA ASP A 203 6.90 -24.11 6.53
C ASP A 203 5.53 -23.49 6.89
N SER A 204 4.92 -22.84 5.89
CA SER A 204 3.47 -22.68 5.80
C SER A 204 3.12 -22.66 4.31
N GLY A 205 2.94 -23.85 3.75
CA GLY A 205 2.15 -24.01 2.53
C GLY A 205 0.81 -23.27 2.67
N ASP A 206 0.28 -22.77 1.55
CA ASP A 206 -1.01 -22.07 1.40
C ASP A 206 -1.00 -20.53 1.52
N GLY A 207 -0.09 -19.88 0.81
CA GLY A 207 -0.28 -18.50 0.36
C GLY A 207 -0.29 -17.44 1.48
N LEU A 208 -0.41 -16.18 1.07
CA LEU A 208 -0.37 -15.06 2.01
C LEU A 208 -1.57 -15.09 2.98
N PRO A 209 -1.37 -14.78 4.28
CA PRO A 209 -2.43 -14.76 5.27
C PRO A 209 -3.60 -13.88 4.84
N LEU A 210 -4.83 -14.36 5.03
CA LEU A 210 -6.06 -13.62 4.72
C LEU A 210 -6.12 -12.25 5.43
N VAL A 211 -5.52 -12.15 6.60
CA VAL A 211 -5.43 -10.90 7.38
C VAL A 211 -4.64 -9.80 6.67
N ALA A 212 -3.61 -10.16 5.89
CA ALA A 212 -2.83 -9.18 5.14
C ALA A 212 -3.64 -8.58 3.99
N TRP A 213 -4.38 -9.42 3.26
CA TRP A 213 -5.28 -8.98 2.19
C TRP A 213 -6.41 -8.09 2.70
N ARG A 214 -7.04 -8.46 3.83
CA ARG A 214 -8.11 -7.67 4.45
C ARG A 214 -7.58 -6.33 4.93
N ALA A 215 -6.40 -6.30 5.55
CA ALA A 215 -5.78 -5.04 5.94
C ALA A 215 -5.51 -4.12 4.74
N ALA A 216 -5.01 -4.67 3.63
CA ALA A 216 -4.83 -3.88 2.41
C ALA A 216 -6.15 -3.34 1.87
N LEU A 217 -7.20 -4.17 1.80
CA LEU A 217 -8.52 -3.76 1.32
C LEU A 217 -9.19 -2.70 2.23
N ASP A 218 -9.11 -2.88 3.55
CA ASP A 218 -9.69 -1.97 4.55
C ASP A 218 -9.06 -0.58 4.48
N ASN A 219 -7.77 -0.49 4.11
CA ASN A 219 -7.00 0.75 4.08
C ASN A 219 -6.79 1.30 2.66
N ALA A 220 -7.22 0.60 1.61
CA ALA A 220 -7.24 1.11 0.25
C ALA A 220 -8.31 2.21 0.13
N ALA A 221 -7.85 3.45 0.01
CA ALA A 221 -8.65 4.66 0.10
C ALA A 221 -9.08 5.19 -1.27
N THR A 222 -8.37 4.86 -2.35
CA THR A 222 -8.77 5.22 -3.72
C THR A 222 -9.38 4.04 -4.50
N PRO A 223 -10.24 4.31 -5.50
CA PRO A 223 -10.68 3.28 -6.44
C PRO A 223 -9.52 2.56 -7.13
N GLU A 224 -8.42 3.26 -7.40
CA GLU A 224 -7.21 2.67 -8.00
C GLU A 224 -6.50 1.71 -7.05
N GLU A 225 -6.27 2.10 -5.79
CA GLU A 225 -5.66 1.22 -4.77
C GLU A 225 -6.51 -0.05 -4.59
N ARG A 226 -7.84 0.10 -4.48
CA ARG A 226 -8.78 -1.03 -4.39
C ARG A 226 -8.71 -1.92 -5.63
N PHE A 227 -8.62 -1.33 -6.82
CA PHE A 227 -8.43 -2.07 -8.05
C PHE A 227 -7.13 -2.89 -8.05
N LEU A 228 -6.02 -2.31 -7.56
CA LEU A 228 -4.72 -2.97 -7.47
C LEU A 228 -4.72 -4.11 -6.44
N VAL A 229 -5.35 -3.92 -5.27
CA VAL A 229 -5.60 -5.01 -4.30
C VAL A 229 -6.38 -6.15 -4.96
N GLY A 230 -7.47 -5.83 -5.67
CA GLY A 230 -8.28 -6.84 -6.35
C GLY A 230 -7.54 -7.57 -7.47
N ARG A 231 -6.68 -6.87 -8.21
CA ARG A 231 -5.80 -7.47 -9.24
C ARG A 231 -4.81 -8.45 -8.63
N MET A 232 -4.15 -8.07 -7.54
CA MET A 232 -3.24 -8.97 -6.84
C MET A 232 -3.97 -10.19 -6.30
N ALA A 233 -5.12 -10.01 -5.65
CA ALA A 233 -5.95 -11.11 -5.15
C ALA A 233 -6.37 -12.03 -6.29
N HIS A 234 -6.78 -11.47 -7.42
CA HIS A 234 -7.20 -12.23 -8.59
C HIS A 234 -6.08 -13.10 -9.16
N ARG A 235 -4.89 -12.54 -9.34
CA ARG A 235 -3.71 -13.26 -9.83
C ARG A 235 -3.12 -14.25 -8.82
N ALA A 236 -3.46 -14.08 -7.54
CA ALA A 236 -3.18 -15.05 -6.48
C ALA A 236 -4.25 -16.16 -6.37
N GLY A 237 -5.24 -16.20 -7.28
CA GLY A 237 -6.32 -17.20 -7.26
C GLY A 237 -7.42 -16.93 -6.24
N ARG A 238 -7.39 -15.77 -5.57
CA ARG A 238 -8.35 -15.36 -4.53
C ARG A 238 -9.50 -14.55 -5.14
N GLY A 239 -10.37 -15.26 -5.86
CA GLY A 239 -11.49 -14.65 -6.60
C GLY A 239 -12.49 -13.92 -5.70
N ASP A 240 -12.73 -14.43 -4.50
CA ASP A 240 -13.58 -13.84 -3.46
C ASP A 240 -13.09 -12.45 -3.02
N LEU A 241 -11.79 -12.35 -2.74
CA LEU A 241 -11.13 -11.09 -2.36
C LEU A 241 -11.07 -10.12 -3.54
N ALA A 242 -10.81 -10.63 -4.75
CA ALA A 242 -10.80 -9.83 -5.96
C ALA A 242 -12.17 -9.20 -6.25
N GLU A 243 -13.24 -9.99 -6.16
CA GLU A 243 -14.61 -9.53 -6.32
C GLU A 243 -14.95 -8.45 -5.29
N SER A 244 -14.66 -8.72 -4.00
CA SER A 244 -14.89 -7.77 -2.90
C SER A 244 -14.18 -6.43 -3.14
N ALA A 245 -12.93 -6.49 -3.61
CA ALA A 245 -12.12 -5.31 -3.87
C ALA A 245 -12.62 -4.48 -5.07
N TRP A 246 -13.08 -5.13 -6.14
CA TRP A 246 -13.57 -4.47 -7.35
C TRP A 246 -15.02 -4.02 -7.28
N GLN A 247 -15.83 -4.60 -6.38
CA GLN A 247 -17.26 -4.31 -6.29
C GLN A 247 -17.55 -2.83 -6.06
N GLN A 248 -16.88 -2.20 -5.08
CA GLN A 248 -17.16 -0.81 -4.73
C GLN A 248 -16.70 0.18 -5.81
N PRO A 249 -15.47 0.12 -6.36
CA PRO A 249 -15.06 0.92 -7.51
C PRO A 249 -15.95 0.71 -8.75
N ALA A 250 -16.35 -0.54 -9.04
CA ALA A 250 -17.25 -0.84 -10.16
C ALA A 250 -18.64 -0.19 -9.96
N MET A 251 -19.18 -0.21 -8.74
CA MET A 251 -20.44 0.47 -8.41
C MET A 251 -20.38 2.01 -8.56
N GLN A 252 -19.17 2.58 -8.49
CA GLN A 252 -18.88 3.98 -8.75
C GLN A 252 -18.62 4.27 -10.25
N GLY A 253 -18.63 3.25 -11.10
CA GLY A 253 -18.43 3.37 -12.54
C GLY A 253 -16.98 3.34 -12.98
N GLU A 254 -16.05 2.95 -12.11
CA GLU A 254 -14.62 2.86 -12.45
C GLU A 254 -14.41 1.82 -13.57
N PRO A 255 -13.90 2.22 -14.75
CA PRO A 255 -13.89 1.35 -15.92
C PRO A 255 -13.09 0.05 -15.76
N ARG A 256 -11.90 0.10 -15.12
CA ARG A 256 -11.02 -1.06 -15.01
C ARG A 256 -11.64 -2.14 -14.11
N SER A 257 -12.31 -1.72 -13.03
CA SER A 257 -12.99 -2.59 -12.07
C SER A 257 -14.25 -3.19 -12.67
N LEU A 258 -14.99 -2.45 -13.50
CA LEU A 258 -16.12 -3.00 -14.26
C LEU A 258 -15.67 -4.14 -15.18
N THR A 259 -14.65 -3.90 -16.00
CA THR A 259 -14.11 -4.93 -16.91
C THR A 259 -13.53 -6.11 -16.12
N ALA A 260 -12.80 -5.86 -15.03
CA ALA A 260 -12.22 -6.90 -14.20
C ALA A 260 -13.28 -7.78 -13.51
N LEU A 261 -14.31 -7.16 -12.92
CA LEU A 261 -15.42 -7.86 -12.28
C LEU A 261 -16.24 -8.66 -13.30
N GLY A 262 -16.51 -8.09 -14.48
CA GLY A 262 -17.18 -8.80 -15.57
C GLY A 262 -16.42 -10.06 -16.01
N ASN A 263 -15.11 -9.92 -16.23
CA ASN A 263 -14.24 -11.06 -16.60
C ASN A 263 -14.15 -12.12 -15.50
N LEU A 264 -14.18 -11.72 -14.24
CA LEU A 264 -14.19 -12.64 -13.10
C LEU A 264 -15.49 -13.44 -13.03
N LEU A 265 -16.64 -12.74 -13.04
CA LEU A 265 -17.95 -13.36 -12.97
C LEU A 265 -18.22 -14.31 -14.15
N THR A 266 -17.84 -13.93 -15.37
CA THR A 266 -17.95 -14.81 -16.55
C THR A 266 -17.16 -16.10 -16.38
N ARG A 267 -15.90 -16.01 -15.92
CA ARG A 267 -15.07 -17.21 -15.70
C ARG A 267 -15.58 -18.12 -14.60
N GLN A 268 -16.31 -17.56 -13.63
CA GLN A 268 -16.99 -18.31 -12.59
C GLN A 268 -18.37 -18.86 -13.02
N GLY A 269 -18.78 -18.68 -14.29
CA GLY A 269 -20.09 -19.10 -14.77
C GLY A 269 -21.25 -18.21 -14.31
N ARG A 270 -20.96 -17.12 -13.60
CA ARG A 270 -21.93 -16.17 -13.02
C ARG A 270 -22.27 -15.03 -13.99
N ALA A 271 -22.37 -15.33 -15.29
CA ALA A 271 -22.61 -14.33 -16.33
C ALA A 271 -23.95 -13.59 -16.14
N GLY A 272 -24.98 -14.25 -15.62
CA GLY A 272 -26.27 -13.62 -15.32
C GLY A 272 -26.19 -12.52 -14.25
N GLU A 273 -25.36 -12.71 -13.22
CA GLU A 273 -25.11 -11.69 -12.20
C GLU A 273 -24.38 -10.48 -12.79
N ALA A 274 -23.37 -10.74 -13.65
CA ALA A 274 -22.65 -9.68 -14.36
C ALA A 274 -23.58 -8.86 -15.27
N GLU A 275 -24.48 -9.52 -16.01
CA GLU A 275 -25.48 -8.85 -16.85
C GLU A 275 -26.44 -7.98 -16.02
N ALA A 276 -26.93 -8.49 -14.88
CA ALA A 276 -27.81 -7.74 -13.99
C ALA A 276 -27.12 -6.49 -13.43
N LEU A 277 -25.87 -6.65 -12.97
CA LEU A 277 -25.05 -5.54 -12.47
C LEU A 277 -24.82 -4.48 -13.55
N PHE A 278 -24.35 -4.88 -14.74
CA PHE A 278 -24.07 -3.95 -15.83
C PHE A 278 -25.33 -3.30 -16.40
N THR A 279 -26.47 -3.98 -16.39
CA THR A 279 -27.76 -3.38 -16.75
C THR A 279 -28.14 -2.28 -15.75
N SER A 280 -27.97 -2.52 -14.45
CA SER A 280 -28.22 -1.49 -13.42
C SER A 280 -27.30 -0.27 -13.61
N LEU A 281 -26.01 -0.50 -13.86
CA LEU A 281 -25.03 0.58 -14.04
C LEU A 281 -25.20 1.34 -15.37
N ALA A 282 -25.56 0.66 -16.45
CA ALA A 282 -25.90 1.29 -17.72
C ALA A 282 -27.09 2.24 -17.57
N ARG A 283 -28.14 1.84 -16.84
CA ARG A 283 -29.29 2.73 -16.54
C ARG A 283 -28.89 3.97 -15.73
N ARG A 284 -27.82 3.89 -14.94
CA ARG A 284 -27.24 5.03 -14.20
C ARG A 284 -26.34 5.91 -15.10
N GLY A 285 -26.19 5.57 -16.38
CA GLY A 285 -25.43 6.35 -17.36
C GLY A 285 -23.94 6.01 -17.42
N PHE A 286 -23.50 4.85 -16.92
CA PHE A 286 -22.10 4.46 -17.02
C PHE A 286 -21.80 3.81 -18.39
N PRO A 287 -21.06 4.48 -19.30
CA PRO A 287 -20.85 4.01 -20.66
C PRO A 287 -20.01 2.73 -20.73
N GLN A 288 -19.10 2.53 -19.77
CA GLN A 288 -18.32 1.29 -19.71
C GLN A 288 -19.21 0.08 -19.37
N ALA A 289 -20.26 0.26 -18.56
CA ALA A 289 -21.19 -0.83 -18.23
C ALA A 289 -21.99 -1.28 -19.46
N GLU A 290 -22.37 -0.35 -20.35
CA GLU A 290 -23.02 -0.69 -21.62
C GLU A 290 -22.12 -1.53 -22.53
N ARG A 291 -20.83 -1.17 -22.61
CA ARG A 291 -19.83 -1.93 -23.38
C ARG A 291 -19.66 -3.35 -22.85
N GLU A 292 -19.57 -3.51 -21.53
CA GLU A 292 -19.49 -4.83 -20.90
C GLU A 292 -20.76 -5.65 -21.12
N LEU A 293 -21.94 -5.03 -21.03
CA LEU A 293 -23.21 -5.70 -21.32
C LEU A 293 -23.29 -6.18 -22.78
N HIS A 294 -22.85 -5.35 -23.73
CA HIS A 294 -22.78 -5.73 -25.15
C HIS A 294 -21.83 -6.92 -25.35
N ARG A 295 -20.65 -6.89 -24.72
CA ARG A 295 -19.67 -7.99 -24.75
C ARG A 295 -20.27 -9.30 -24.23
N LEU A 296 -20.95 -9.28 -23.08
CA LEU A 296 -21.57 -10.48 -22.47
C LEU A 296 -22.68 -11.07 -23.36
N ARG A 297 -23.56 -10.22 -23.90
CA ARG A 297 -24.64 -10.66 -24.82
C ARG A 297 -24.08 -11.25 -26.12
N GLY A 298 -23.01 -10.66 -26.66
CA GLY A 298 -22.31 -11.17 -27.83
C GLY A 298 -21.69 -12.55 -27.61
N GLN A 299 -21.11 -12.80 -26.42
CA GLN A 299 -20.59 -14.11 -26.04
C GLN A 299 -21.70 -15.15 -25.93
N ARG A 300 -22.87 -14.80 -25.38
CA ARG A 300 -23.99 -15.73 -25.28
C ARG A 300 -24.57 -16.12 -26.64
N GLY A 301 -24.73 -15.15 -27.55
CA GLY A 301 -25.25 -15.38 -28.89
C GLY A 301 -24.33 -16.22 -29.80
N SER A 302 -23.03 -16.28 -29.52
CA SER A 302 -22.10 -17.15 -30.25
C SER A 302 -22.09 -18.60 -29.74
N HIS A 303 -22.45 -18.82 -28.48
CA HIS A 303 -22.60 -20.18 -27.91
C HIS A 303 -23.90 -20.84 -28.37
N THR A 304 -25.03 -20.11 -28.43
CA THR A 304 -26.32 -20.65 -28.92
C THR A 304 -26.37 -20.92 -30.43
N ARG A 305 -25.39 -20.44 -31.21
CA ARG A 305 -25.33 -20.65 -32.67
C ARG A 305 -24.44 -21.84 -33.08
N ARG A 306 -23.81 -22.50 -32.10
CA ARG A 306 -22.88 -23.63 -32.30
C ARG A 306 -23.48 -24.99 -31.90
N GLU A 307 -24.74 -25.02 -31.49
CA GLU A 307 -25.56 -26.24 -31.31
C GLU A 307 -26.51 -26.39 -32.50
#